data_AF-A0A6J4RGH9-F1
#
_entry.id   AF-A0A6J4RGH9-F1
#
_cell.length_a   1.000
_cell.length_b   1.000
_cell.length_c   1.000
_cell.angle_alpha   90.00
_cell.angle_beta   90.00
_cell.angle_gamma   90.00
#
_symmetry.space_group_name_H-M   'P 1'
#
loop_
_entity.id
_entity.type
_entity.pdbx_description
1 polymer ?
#
loop_
_entity_poly.entity_id
_entity_poly.type
_entity_poly.pdbx_seq_one_letter_code
_entity_poly.pdbx_strand_id
1 'polypeptide(L)'
;MKDSTALEKGKNILILIAVNLAIAFICLEALSLAFYFIKQKQFFYTRTKAKEQVVEDIERLGIRVDESIVERLHPFFGYVMKPGAFTNEKLKLKVNKHGFFSLYEYPFVKTNKKQFIIGVFGGSVANNFAVDEYVRQRLSKQLQIYPEFAEREIVVLNFGNGGYKQPQQLLILNYFLALGQELDLV
;
A
#
# COMPACT_ATOMS: atom_id res chain seq x y z
N MET A 1 56.94 -25.38 29.68
CA MET A 1 56.35 -24.32 30.54
C MET A 1 56.08 -22.98 29.84
N LYS A 2 56.26 -22.84 28.51
CA LYS A 2 55.95 -21.58 27.78
C LYS A 2 54.55 -21.54 27.14
N ASP A 3 53.88 -22.68 27.00
CA ASP A 3 52.59 -22.75 26.27
C ASP A 3 51.37 -22.38 27.13
N SER A 4 51.46 -22.51 28.46
CA SER A 4 50.33 -22.22 29.38
C SER A 4 49.96 -20.72 29.41
N THR A 5 50.94 -19.83 29.28
CA THR A 5 50.75 -18.38 29.36
C THR A 5 50.15 -17.77 28.08
N ALA A 6 50.37 -18.39 26.92
CA ALA A 6 49.76 -17.98 25.66
C ALA A 6 48.27 -18.38 25.63
N LEU A 7 47.94 -19.58 26.13
CA LEU A 7 46.57 -20.08 26.22
C LEU A 7 45.70 -19.24 27.16
N GLU A 8 46.23 -18.85 28.33
CA GLU A 8 45.52 -17.99 29.28
C GLU A 8 45.31 -16.56 28.73
N LYS A 9 46.29 -15.99 28.03
CA LYS A 9 46.13 -14.69 27.36
C LYS A 9 45.03 -14.73 26.30
N GLY A 10 44.97 -15.79 25.49
CA GLY A 10 43.91 -15.97 24.49
C GLY A 10 42.52 -16.07 25.11
N LYS A 11 42.38 -16.80 26.23
CA LYS A 11 41.13 -16.91 26.99
C LYS A 11 40.68 -15.57 27.57
N ASN A 12 41.60 -14.77 28.11
CA ASN A 12 41.29 -13.45 28.66
C ASN A 12 40.85 -12.45 27.58
N ILE A 13 41.44 -12.51 26.38
CA ILE A 13 41.02 -11.69 25.24
C ILE A 13 39.61 -12.08 24.77
N LEU A 14 39.32 -13.39 24.67
CA LEU A 14 37.98 -13.87 24.29
C LEU A 14 36.91 -13.45 25.30
N ILE A 15 37.21 -13.50 26.60
CA ILE A 15 36.30 -13.02 27.65
C ILE A 15 36.03 -11.52 27.49
N LEU A 16 37.07 -10.72 27.25
CA LEU A 16 36.93 -9.28 27.09
C LEU A 16 36.09 -8.91 25.85
N ILE A 17 36.28 -9.63 24.74
CA ILE A 17 35.45 -9.48 23.54
C ILE A 17 33.99 -9.86 23.85
N ALA A 18 33.76 -10.99 24.52
CA ALA A 18 32.42 -11.44 24.86
C ALA A 18 31.68 -10.45 25.78
N VAL A 19 32.37 -9.89 26.78
CA VAL A 19 31.81 -8.87 27.68
C VAL A 19 31.45 -7.60 26.90
N ASN A 20 32.35 -7.11 26.03
CA ASN A 20 32.07 -5.93 25.23
C ASN A 20 30.90 -6.14 24.27
N LEU A 21 30.79 -7.32 23.66
CA LEU A 21 29.64 -7.67 22.82
C LEU A 21 28.35 -7.71 23.63
N ALA A 22 28.35 -8.34 24.81
CA ALA A 22 27.19 -8.37 25.68
C ALA A 22 26.72 -6.96 26.06
N ILE A 23 27.67 -6.08 26.45
CA ILE A 23 27.37 -4.68 26.74
C ILE A 23 26.81 -3.97 25.51
N ALA A 24 27.41 -4.17 24.34
CA ALA A 24 26.94 -3.56 23.10
C ALA A 24 25.50 -3.97 22.76
N PHE A 25 25.15 -5.26 22.92
CA PHE A 25 23.78 -5.73 22.69
C PHE A 25 22.79 -5.14 23.70
N ILE A 26 23.16 -5.07 24.98
CA ILE A 26 22.31 -4.45 26.01
C ILE A 26 22.10 -2.96 25.70
N CYS A 27 23.15 -2.23 25.33
CA CYS A 27 23.04 -0.82 24.96
C CYS A 27 22.18 -0.63 23.70
N LEU A 28 22.36 -1.47 22.67
CA LEU A 28 21.58 -1.43 21.44
C LEU A 28 20.10 -1.64 21.73
N GLU A 29 19.77 -2.65 22.55
CA GLU A 29 18.39 -2.94 22.92
C GLU A 29 17.81 -1.80 23.77
N ALA A 30 18.52 -1.32 24.78
CA ALA A 30 18.06 -0.23 25.64
C ALA A 30 17.81 1.07 24.84
N LEU A 31 18.71 1.45 23.93
CA LEU A 31 18.53 2.62 23.06
C LEU A 31 17.34 2.44 22.12
N SER A 32 17.17 1.26 21.55
CA SER A 32 16.05 0.94 20.66
C SER A 32 14.71 1.01 21.39
N LEU A 33 14.64 0.44 22.61
CA LEU A 33 13.46 0.49 23.46
C LEU A 33 13.14 1.92 23.93
N ALA A 34 14.15 2.70 24.31
CA ALA A 34 13.99 4.08 24.69
C ALA A 34 13.47 4.93 23.52
N PHE A 35 14.06 4.79 22.33
CA PHE A 35 13.60 5.47 21.13
C PHE A 35 12.15 5.11 20.78
N TYR A 36 11.81 3.82 20.85
CA TYR A 36 10.45 3.35 20.62
C TYR A 36 9.46 3.94 21.63
N PHE A 37 9.81 3.96 22.92
CA PHE A 37 8.96 4.51 23.97
C PHE A 37 8.74 6.02 23.80
N ILE A 38 9.76 6.78 23.42
CA ILE A 38 9.65 8.22 23.17
C ILE A 38 8.66 8.50 22.03
N LYS A 39 8.72 7.68 20.96
CA LYS A 39 7.88 7.82 19.77
C LYS A 39 6.44 7.36 19.99
N GLN A 40 6.27 6.17 20.58
CA GLN A 40 4.99 5.48 20.63
C GLN A 40 4.27 5.59 21.99
N LYS A 41 4.95 6.16 23.00
CA LYS A 41 4.42 6.32 24.38
C LYS A 41 3.97 5.02 25.03
N GLN A 42 4.52 3.89 24.59
CA GLN A 42 4.22 2.55 25.09
C GLN A 42 5.48 1.68 25.09
N PHE A 43 5.57 0.71 26.00
CA PHE A 43 6.68 -0.24 26.04
C PHE A 43 6.51 -1.30 24.95
N PHE A 44 7.60 -1.64 24.25
CA PHE A 44 7.56 -2.56 23.12
C PHE A 44 7.01 -3.96 23.48
N TYR A 45 7.45 -4.51 24.62
CA TYR A 45 7.10 -5.88 25.03
C TYR A 45 5.70 -6.01 25.64
N THR A 46 5.10 -4.90 26.10
CA THR A 46 3.73 -4.88 26.65
C THR A 46 2.78 -4.09 25.78
N ARG A 47 3.20 -3.72 24.56
CA ARG A 47 2.37 -2.96 23.63
C ARG A 47 1.08 -3.73 23.37
N THR A 48 -0.04 -3.02 23.45
CA THR A 48 -1.25 -3.49 22.80
C THR A 48 -0.92 -3.56 21.32
N LYS A 49 -0.99 -4.74 20.70
CA LYS A 49 -0.81 -4.88 19.25
C LYS A 49 -1.93 -4.07 18.59
N ALA A 50 -1.67 -2.79 18.36
CA ALA A 50 -2.62 -1.88 17.77
C ALA A 50 -2.96 -2.45 16.40
N LYS A 51 -4.18 -2.96 16.27
CA LYS A 51 -4.76 -3.52 15.05
C LYS A 51 -4.65 -2.55 13.87
N GLU A 52 -4.43 -1.27 14.14
CA GLU A 52 -4.24 -0.19 13.17
C GLU A 52 -2.86 -0.18 12.50
N GLN A 53 -1.78 -0.60 13.18
CA GLN A 53 -0.44 -0.61 12.57
C GLN A 53 -0.14 -1.89 11.77
N VAL A 54 -0.96 -2.92 12.00
CA VAL A 54 -0.96 -4.16 11.20
C VAL A 54 -1.24 -3.86 9.73
N VAL A 55 -2.02 -2.82 9.41
CA VAL A 55 -2.27 -2.41 8.02
C VAL A 55 -0.99 -1.87 7.34
N GLU A 56 -0.16 -1.13 8.08
CA GLU A 56 1.06 -0.50 7.55
C GLU A 56 2.23 -1.50 7.41
N ASP A 57 2.34 -2.46 8.33
CA ASP A 57 3.36 -3.53 8.26
C ASP A 57 2.96 -4.68 7.30
N ILE A 58 1.66 -4.89 7.06
CA ILE A 58 1.16 -5.84 6.04
C ILE A 58 1.55 -5.41 4.63
N GLU A 59 1.62 -4.10 4.35
CA GLU A 59 2.11 -3.58 3.06
C GLU A 59 3.62 -3.86 2.85
N ARG A 60 4.40 -4.05 3.92
CA ARG A 60 5.86 -4.21 3.85
C ARG A 60 6.34 -5.66 3.82
N LEU A 61 5.62 -6.62 4.42
CA LEU A 61 6.15 -7.96 4.69
C LEU A 61 5.50 -9.10 3.88
N GLY A 62 4.38 -8.87 3.19
CA GLY A 62 3.83 -9.81 2.21
C GLY A 62 3.34 -11.18 2.73
N ILE A 63 3.30 -11.41 4.04
CA ILE A 63 2.83 -12.67 4.66
C ILE A 63 1.62 -12.36 5.55
N ARG A 64 0.46 -12.96 5.25
CA ARG A 64 -0.81 -12.80 5.99
C ARG A 64 -1.14 -14.11 6.71
N VAL A 65 -1.28 -14.04 8.05
CA VAL A 65 -1.37 -15.23 8.94
C VAL A 65 -2.80 -15.52 9.43
N ASP A 66 -3.80 -14.75 9.03
CA ASP A 66 -5.20 -15.01 9.42
C ASP A 66 -6.17 -14.79 8.26
N GLU A 67 -7.17 -15.65 8.16
CA GLU A 67 -8.13 -15.81 7.06
C GLU A 67 -8.93 -14.54 6.74
N SER A 68 -8.36 -13.70 5.89
CA SER A 68 -9.09 -12.91 4.91
C SER A 68 -8.11 -12.59 3.81
N ILE A 69 -8.07 -13.43 2.77
CA ILE A 69 -7.37 -13.07 1.55
C ILE A 69 -8.03 -11.76 1.08
N VAL A 70 -7.34 -10.63 1.25
CA VAL A 70 -7.82 -9.32 0.81
C VAL A 70 -7.88 -9.26 -0.72
N GLU A 71 -7.30 -10.26 -1.37
CA GLU A 71 -7.42 -10.54 -2.79
C GLU A 71 -8.37 -11.72 -3.03
N ARG A 72 -9.00 -11.75 -4.19
CA ARG A 72 -9.80 -12.86 -4.70
C ARG A 72 -9.42 -13.08 -6.16
N LEU A 73 -9.64 -14.29 -6.68
CA LEU A 73 -9.50 -14.53 -8.10
C LEU A 73 -10.76 -14.05 -8.84
N HIS A 74 -10.56 -13.25 -9.88
CA HIS A 74 -11.56 -12.84 -10.86
C HIS A 74 -11.35 -13.66 -12.14
N PRO A 75 -12.40 -14.27 -12.73
CA PRO A 75 -12.28 -15.13 -13.89
C PRO A 75 -11.51 -14.52 -15.07
N PHE A 76 -11.65 -13.19 -15.25
CA PHE A 76 -11.00 -12.47 -16.34
C PHE A 76 -9.80 -11.63 -15.90
N PHE A 77 -9.72 -11.21 -14.64
CA PHE A 77 -8.71 -10.21 -14.24
C PHE A 77 -7.56 -10.82 -13.46
N GLY A 78 -7.54 -12.13 -13.24
CA GLY A 78 -6.58 -12.74 -12.32
C GLY A 78 -6.91 -12.33 -10.88
N TYR A 79 -5.91 -11.98 -10.07
CA TYR A 79 -6.18 -11.51 -8.71
C TYR A 79 -6.76 -10.08 -8.73
N VAL A 80 -7.75 -9.84 -7.89
CA VAL A 80 -8.35 -8.52 -7.65
C VAL A 80 -8.58 -8.35 -6.16
N MET A 81 -8.79 -7.14 -5.68
CA MET A 81 -9.14 -6.94 -4.27
C MET A 81 -10.54 -7.50 -3.97
N LYS A 82 -10.73 -8.05 -2.77
CA LYS A 82 -12.02 -8.49 -2.26
C LYS A 82 -12.85 -7.24 -1.89
N PRO A 83 -14.11 -7.13 -2.35
CA PRO A 83 -14.99 -6.04 -1.95
C PRO A 83 -15.10 -5.95 -0.42
N GLY A 84 -14.95 -4.75 0.13
CA GLY A 84 -14.97 -4.51 1.57
C GLY A 84 -13.68 -4.86 2.33
N ALA A 85 -12.64 -5.38 1.67
CA ALA A 85 -11.34 -5.61 2.32
C ALA A 85 -10.68 -4.30 2.81
N PHE A 86 -10.96 -3.20 2.12
CA PHE A 86 -10.53 -1.86 2.51
C PHE A 86 -11.67 -0.87 2.28
N THR A 87 -11.94 -0.07 3.31
CA THR A 87 -12.90 1.03 3.28
C THR A 87 -12.36 2.18 4.12
N ASN A 88 -12.24 3.35 3.52
CA ASN A 88 -12.05 4.62 4.21
C ASN A 88 -13.35 5.40 4.12
N GLU A 89 -14.16 5.36 5.18
CA GLU A 89 -15.49 5.97 5.21
C GLU A 89 -15.44 7.49 5.01
N LYS A 90 -14.43 8.15 5.60
CA LYS A 90 -14.26 9.61 5.50
C LYS A 90 -14.06 10.08 4.06
N LEU A 91 -13.28 9.31 3.28
CA LEU A 91 -13.03 9.58 1.87
C LEU A 91 -14.04 8.90 0.94
N LYS A 92 -14.93 8.05 1.46
CA LYS A 92 -15.77 7.11 0.67
C LYS A 92 -14.97 6.20 -0.27
N LEU A 93 -13.67 6.04 -0.01
CA LEU A 93 -12.78 5.21 -0.82
C LEU A 93 -12.91 3.76 -0.36
N LYS A 94 -13.25 2.87 -1.28
CA LYS A 94 -13.41 1.45 -0.98
C LYS A 94 -12.99 0.59 -2.17
N VAL A 95 -12.87 -0.71 -1.93
CA VAL A 95 -12.79 -1.69 -3.01
C VAL A 95 -14.19 -1.88 -3.62
N ASN A 96 -14.35 -1.52 -4.88
CA ASN A 96 -15.62 -1.69 -5.61
C ASN A 96 -15.91 -3.18 -5.93
N LYS A 97 -17.10 -3.46 -6.49
CA LYS A 97 -17.51 -4.85 -6.82
C LYS A 97 -16.53 -5.59 -7.74
N HIS A 98 -15.80 -4.87 -8.58
CA HIS A 98 -14.82 -5.44 -9.52
C HIS A 98 -13.40 -5.60 -8.94
N GLY A 99 -13.18 -5.12 -7.72
CA GLY A 99 -11.92 -5.31 -6.99
C GLY A 99 -10.88 -4.22 -7.21
N PHE A 100 -11.32 -3.00 -7.51
CA PHE A 100 -10.47 -1.80 -7.64
C PHE A 100 -10.75 -0.79 -6.52
N PHE A 101 -9.72 -0.08 -6.08
CA PHE A 101 -9.87 1.06 -5.18
C PHE A 101 -10.52 2.22 -5.91
N SER A 102 -11.74 2.59 -5.55
CA SER A 102 -12.44 3.70 -6.19
C SER A 102 -13.44 4.39 -5.26
N LEU A 103 -13.79 5.63 -5.61
CA LEU A 103 -14.95 6.34 -5.07
C LEU A 103 -16.27 5.89 -5.72
N TYR A 104 -16.18 5.14 -6.83
CA TYR A 104 -17.32 4.82 -7.69
C TYR A 104 -17.47 3.30 -7.88
N GLU A 105 -18.71 2.88 -8.13
CA GLU A 105 -19.00 1.54 -8.64
C GLU A 105 -18.93 1.52 -10.16
N TYR A 106 -18.55 0.37 -10.74
CA TYR A 106 -18.43 0.19 -12.19
C TYR A 106 -19.53 -0.73 -12.72
N PRO A 107 -19.97 -0.54 -13.98
CA PRO A 107 -19.69 0.61 -14.83
C PRO A 107 -20.22 1.93 -14.26
N PHE A 108 -19.42 2.99 -14.33
CA PHE A 108 -19.82 4.33 -13.93
C PHE A 108 -20.62 4.98 -15.05
N VAL A 109 -21.81 5.45 -14.71
CA VAL A 109 -22.72 6.14 -15.64
C VAL A 109 -22.66 7.63 -15.37
N LYS A 110 -22.45 8.44 -16.42
CA LYS A 110 -22.45 9.89 -16.30
C LYS A 110 -23.81 10.36 -15.78
N THR A 111 -23.77 11.20 -14.76
CA THR A 111 -24.95 11.88 -14.18
C THR A 111 -25.25 13.20 -14.88
N ASN A 112 -24.28 13.77 -15.58
CA ASN A 112 -24.44 15.02 -16.31
C ASN A 112 -23.43 15.12 -17.48
N LYS A 113 -23.67 16.05 -18.42
CA LYS A 113 -22.83 16.23 -19.63
C LYS A 113 -21.47 16.90 -19.37
N LYS A 114 -21.25 17.48 -18.18
CA LYS A 114 -19.98 18.12 -17.82
C LYS A 114 -18.95 17.10 -17.34
N GLN A 115 -19.36 15.88 -17.00
CA GLN A 115 -18.45 14.81 -16.58
C GLN A 115 -17.54 14.37 -17.71
N PHE A 116 -16.24 14.39 -17.44
CA PHE A 116 -15.16 13.92 -18.30
C PHE A 116 -14.45 12.77 -17.60
N ILE A 117 -14.64 11.54 -18.10
CA ILE A 117 -14.21 10.29 -17.46
C ILE A 117 -12.81 9.92 -17.95
N ILE A 118 -11.87 9.83 -17.02
CA ILE A 118 -10.49 9.38 -17.26
C ILE A 118 -10.33 8.00 -16.62
N GLY A 119 -10.07 6.97 -17.44
CA GLY A 119 -9.76 5.62 -16.97
C GLY A 119 -8.27 5.44 -16.77
N VAL A 120 -7.83 5.13 -15.56
CA VAL A 120 -6.41 4.90 -15.24
C VAL A 120 -6.13 3.41 -15.17
N PHE A 121 -5.32 2.90 -16.09
CA PHE A 121 -4.96 1.48 -16.18
C PHE A 121 -3.48 1.28 -15.86
N GLY A 122 -3.15 0.25 -15.09
CA GLY A 122 -1.75 0.00 -14.78
C GLY A 122 -1.51 -0.93 -13.59
N GLY A 123 -0.24 -0.97 -13.18
CA GLY A 123 0.20 -1.61 -11.94
C GLY A 123 0.11 -0.68 -10.72
N SER A 124 0.99 -0.90 -9.74
CA SER A 124 1.03 -0.15 -8.47
C SER A 124 1.13 1.36 -8.66
N VAL A 125 1.88 1.84 -9.67
CA VAL A 125 2.02 3.28 -9.94
C VAL A 125 0.70 3.90 -10.37
N ALA A 126 -0.04 3.25 -11.26
CA ALA A 126 -1.33 3.72 -11.74
C ALA A 126 -2.40 3.70 -10.64
N ASN A 127 -2.42 2.62 -9.84
CA ASN A 127 -3.29 2.53 -8.67
C ASN A 127 -3.03 3.68 -7.68
N ASN A 128 -1.75 3.92 -7.34
CA ASN A 128 -1.39 4.99 -6.42
C ASN A 128 -1.67 6.37 -7.00
N PHE A 129 -1.50 6.55 -8.31
CA PHE A 129 -1.87 7.79 -9.01
C PHE A 129 -3.37 8.07 -8.90
N ALA A 130 -4.22 7.07 -9.17
CA ALA A 130 -5.67 7.25 -9.08
C ALA A 130 -6.13 7.48 -7.63
N VAL A 131 -5.54 6.78 -6.65
CA VAL A 131 -5.82 7.00 -5.23
C VAL A 131 -5.35 8.38 -4.76
N ASP A 132 -4.18 8.83 -5.21
CA ASP A 132 -3.70 10.19 -4.95
C ASP A 132 -4.67 11.23 -5.49
N GLU A 133 -5.19 11.01 -6.69
CA GLU A 133 -6.14 11.90 -7.33
C GLU A 133 -7.44 12.06 -6.52
N TYR A 134 -7.95 10.98 -5.92
CA TYR A 134 -9.12 11.05 -5.03
C TYR A 134 -8.92 11.92 -3.80
N VAL A 135 -7.67 12.06 -3.34
CA VAL A 135 -7.34 12.83 -2.14
C VAL A 135 -6.92 14.25 -2.48
N ARG A 136 -6.04 14.41 -3.45
CA ARG A 136 -5.34 15.68 -3.73
C ARG A 136 -5.91 16.42 -4.94
N GLN A 137 -6.60 15.70 -5.84
CA GLN A 137 -7.17 16.22 -7.08
C GLN A 137 -6.15 16.96 -7.95
N ARG A 138 -4.91 16.45 -8.01
CA ARG A 138 -3.80 17.13 -8.71
C ARG A 138 -4.02 17.13 -10.21
N LEU A 139 -4.38 15.99 -10.78
CA LEU A 139 -4.67 15.87 -12.21
C LEU A 139 -5.88 16.73 -12.56
N SER A 140 -6.99 16.61 -11.83
CA SER A 140 -8.21 17.36 -12.11
C SER A 140 -7.96 18.86 -12.08
N LYS A 141 -7.28 19.37 -11.05
CA LYS A 141 -6.98 20.80 -10.92
C LYS A 141 -6.05 21.29 -12.02
N GLN A 142 -5.06 20.49 -12.43
CA GLN A 142 -4.16 20.87 -13.53
C GLN A 142 -4.89 20.89 -14.88
N LEU A 143 -5.74 19.90 -15.16
CA LEU A 143 -6.54 19.89 -16.38
C LEU A 143 -7.48 21.09 -16.44
N GLN A 144 -8.11 21.46 -15.33
CA GLN A 144 -9.04 22.60 -15.25
C GLN A 144 -8.40 23.98 -15.46
N ILE A 145 -7.06 24.08 -15.55
CA ILE A 145 -6.37 25.32 -15.97
C ILE A 145 -6.59 25.59 -17.46
N TYR A 146 -6.80 24.53 -18.26
CA TYR A 146 -7.03 24.66 -19.70
C TYR A 146 -8.50 25.01 -19.98
N PRO A 147 -8.78 25.97 -20.90
CA PRO A 147 -10.14 26.43 -21.20
C PRO A 147 -11.13 25.31 -21.56
N GLU A 148 -10.66 24.26 -22.24
CA GLU A 148 -11.45 23.12 -22.70
C GLU A 148 -11.99 22.26 -21.54
N PHE A 149 -11.31 22.31 -20.39
CA PHE A 149 -11.63 21.54 -19.19
C PHE A 149 -12.11 22.39 -18.02
N ALA A 150 -12.07 23.72 -18.12
CA ALA A 150 -12.36 24.64 -17.02
C ALA A 150 -13.74 24.40 -16.38
N GLU A 151 -14.75 24.05 -17.18
CA GLU A 151 -16.10 23.72 -16.69
C GLU A 151 -16.39 22.21 -16.58
N ARG A 152 -15.39 21.36 -16.84
CA ARG A 152 -15.54 19.91 -16.79
C ARG A 152 -15.44 19.40 -15.36
N GLU A 153 -16.30 18.45 -15.04
CA GLU A 153 -16.19 17.63 -13.83
C GLU A 153 -15.29 16.44 -14.17
N ILE A 154 -14.03 16.49 -13.76
CA ILE A 154 -13.08 15.41 -14.03
C ILE A 154 -13.38 14.24 -13.10
N VAL A 155 -13.69 13.08 -13.69
CA VAL A 155 -14.02 11.84 -12.98
C VAL A 155 -12.93 10.81 -13.29
N VAL A 156 -12.15 10.44 -12.27
CA VAL A 156 -11.08 9.44 -12.45
C VAL A 156 -11.56 8.06 -12.00
N LEU A 157 -11.49 7.08 -12.89
CA LEU A 157 -11.81 5.69 -12.60
C LEU A 157 -10.50 4.89 -12.56
N ASN A 158 -10.27 4.19 -11.44
CA ASN A 158 -9.10 3.36 -11.24
C ASN A 158 -9.36 1.92 -11.72
N PHE A 159 -8.59 1.48 -12.72
CA PHE A 159 -8.57 0.10 -13.20
C PHE A 159 -7.20 -0.56 -12.94
N GLY A 160 -6.37 0.06 -12.10
CA GLY A 160 -5.07 -0.45 -11.70
C GLY A 160 -5.10 -1.21 -10.38
N ASN A 161 -4.17 -2.15 -10.24
CA ASN A 161 -3.89 -2.83 -8.97
C ASN A 161 -2.39 -3.11 -8.86
N GLY A 162 -1.90 -3.19 -7.62
CA GLY A 162 -0.49 -3.46 -7.38
C GLY A 162 -0.07 -4.80 -7.96
N GLY A 163 0.98 -4.83 -8.78
CA GLY A 163 1.49 -6.05 -9.45
C GLY A 163 0.90 -6.34 -10.84
N TYR A 164 -0.08 -5.58 -11.32
CA TYR A 164 -0.63 -5.79 -12.68
C TYR A 164 0.41 -5.51 -13.76
N LYS A 165 0.41 -6.35 -14.80
CA LYS A 165 1.33 -6.30 -15.94
C LYS A 165 0.56 -6.43 -17.25
N GLN A 166 1.17 -6.03 -18.37
CA GLN A 166 0.63 -6.36 -19.68
C GLN A 166 0.67 -7.88 -19.90
N PRO A 167 -0.36 -8.51 -20.49
CA PRO A 167 -1.50 -7.93 -21.21
C PRO A 167 -2.78 -7.67 -20.37
N GLN A 168 -2.74 -7.87 -19.05
CA GLN A 168 -3.91 -7.79 -18.16
C GLN A 168 -4.69 -6.47 -18.25
N GLN A 169 -3.98 -5.35 -18.41
CA GLN A 169 -4.55 -4.01 -18.52
C GLN A 169 -5.45 -3.85 -19.75
N LEU A 170 -5.00 -4.40 -20.89
CA LEU A 170 -5.76 -4.37 -22.14
C LEU A 170 -7.05 -5.21 -22.02
N LEU A 171 -6.97 -6.36 -21.34
CA LEU A 171 -8.14 -7.19 -21.07
C LEU A 171 -9.16 -6.47 -20.19
N ILE A 172 -8.72 -5.77 -19.15
CA ILE A 172 -9.60 -4.99 -18.28
C ILE A 172 -10.26 -3.84 -19.05
N LEU A 173 -9.50 -3.11 -19.87
CA LEU A 173 -10.04 -2.06 -20.73
C LEU A 173 -11.13 -2.62 -21.65
N ASN A 174 -10.83 -3.69 -22.40
CA ASN A 174 -11.79 -4.30 -23.31
C ASN A 174 -13.04 -4.83 -22.59
N TYR A 175 -12.87 -5.41 -21.41
CA TYR A 175 -14.00 -5.89 -20.59
C TYR A 175 -14.94 -4.75 -20.23
N PHE A 176 -14.42 -3.63 -19.74
CA PHE A 176 -15.27 -2.51 -19.32
C PHE A 176 -15.88 -1.77 -20.52
N LEU A 177 -15.15 -1.61 -21.62
CA LEU A 177 -15.73 -1.10 -22.87
C LEU A 177 -16.89 -1.97 -23.35
N ALA A 178 -16.75 -3.30 -23.29
CA ALA A 178 -17.81 -4.24 -23.66
C ALA A 178 -19.03 -4.17 -22.71
N LEU A 179 -18.82 -3.80 -21.45
CA LEU A 179 -19.91 -3.53 -20.50
C LEU A 179 -20.56 -2.13 -20.68
N GLY A 180 -20.07 -1.33 -21.63
CA GLY A 180 -20.58 0.02 -21.89
C GLY A 180 -20.02 1.08 -20.95
N GLN A 181 -18.87 0.83 -20.30
CA GLN A 181 -18.16 1.88 -19.58
C GLN A 181 -17.70 2.95 -20.57
N GLU A 182 -18.27 4.15 -20.45
CA GLU A 182 -17.77 5.33 -21.17
C GLU A 182 -16.44 5.78 -20.55
N LEU A 183 -15.44 6.03 -21.40
CA LEU A 183 -14.16 6.63 -21.06
C LEU A 183 -13.87 7.71 -22.10
N ASP A 184 -13.65 8.95 -21.66
CA ASP A 184 -13.28 10.05 -22.54
C ASP A 184 -11.76 10.11 -22.74
N LEU A 185 -10.98 9.54 -21.82
CA LEU A 185 -9.52 9.42 -21.87
C LEU A 185 -9.05 8.13 -21.15
N VAL A 186 -7.95 7.53 -21.64
CA VAL A 186 -7.26 6.36 -21.06
C VAL A 186 -5.77 6.67 -20.91
#